data_AF-A0A971EGN7-F1
#
_entry.id   AF-A0A971EGN7-F1
#
_cell.length_a   1.000
_cell.length_b   1.000
_cell.length_c   1.000
_cell.angle_alpha   90.00
_cell.angle_beta   90.00
_cell.angle_gamma   90.00
#
_symmetry.space_group_name_H-M   'P 1'
#
loop_
_entity.id
_entity.type
_entity.pdbx_description
1 polymer ?
#
loop_
_entity_poly.entity_id
_entity_poly.type
_entity_poly.pdbx_seq_one_letter_code
_entity_poly.pdbx_strand_id
1 'polypeptide(L)' 'MKKAIYVFNDGEIKRKDNTLCFESEQGRRFIPVEDINEIHIYGEVTLNKRFLEFLTEKEII' A
#
# COMPACT_ATOMS: atom_id res chain seq x y z
N MET A 1 -1.95 17.72 -1.25
CA MET A 1 -1.74 17.23 0.13
C MET A 1 -1.72 15.73 0.07
N LYS A 2 -0.57 15.11 0.39
CA LYS A 2 -0.47 13.65 0.47
C LYS A 2 -1.35 13.13 1.62
N LYS A 3 -1.91 11.94 1.47
CA LYS A 3 -2.89 11.34 2.38
C LYS A 3 -2.29 10.11 3.05
N ALA A 4 -2.66 9.91 4.31
CA ALA A 4 -2.45 8.66 5.00
C ALA A 4 -3.48 7.62 4.53
N ILE A 5 -3.02 6.39 4.27
CA ILE A 5 -3.89 5.24 4.02
C ILE A 5 -3.99 4.42 5.29
N TYR A 6 -5.20 3.93 5.54
CA TYR A 6 -5.50 3.02 6.63
C TYR A 6 -6.00 1.69 6.04
N VAL A 7 -5.28 0.61 6.34
CA VAL A 7 -5.60 -0.76 5.91
C VAL A 7 -6.12 -1.53 7.12
N PHE A 8 -7.45 -1.70 7.16
CA PHE A 8 -8.12 -2.41 8.26
C PHE A 8 -8.44 -3.88 7.94
N ASN A 9 -8.47 -4.24 6.66
CA ASN A 9 -8.80 -5.58 6.22
C ASN A 9 -7.54 -6.41 6.03
N ASP A 10 -7.68 -7.72 6.18
CA ASP A 10 -6.64 -8.67 5.84
C ASP A 10 -6.51 -8.80 4.31
N GLY A 11 -5.29 -9.05 3.83
CA GLY A 11 -5.07 -9.15 2.39
C GLY A 11 -3.62 -9.12 1.95
N GLU A 12 -3.40 -8.73 0.69
CA GLU A 12 -2.08 -8.66 0.08
C GLU A 12 -1.81 -7.29 -0.53
N ILE A 13 -0.63 -6.73 -0.25
CA ILE A 13 -0.16 -5.48 -0.83
C ILE A 13 0.89 -5.77 -1.89
N LYS A 14 0.61 -5.30 -3.11
CA LYS A 14 1.48 -5.42 -4.28
C LYS A 14 1.75 -4.05 -4.89
N ARG A 15 2.97 -3.86 -5.38
CA ARG A 15 3.27 -2.76 -6.32
C ARG A 15 2.83 -3.17 -7.72
N LYS A 16 2.13 -2.27 -8.42
CA LYS A 16 1.88 -2.34 -9.85
C LYS A 16 2.32 -1.01 -10.48
N ASP A 17 3.52 -1.02 -11.07
CA ASP A 17 4.17 0.18 -11.63
C ASP A 17 4.32 1.31 -10.59
N ASN A 18 3.64 2.44 -10.78
CA ASN A 18 3.60 3.56 -9.82
C ASN A 18 2.32 3.58 -8.98
N THR A 19 1.64 2.44 -8.85
CA THR A 19 0.39 2.30 -8.11
C THR A 19 0.53 1.20 -7.06
N LEU A 20 0.03 1.48 -5.85
CA LEU A 20 -0.15 0.49 -4.80
C LEU A 20 -1.45 -0.26 -5.05
N CYS A 21 -1.39 -1.57 -5.02
CA CYS A 21 -2.51 -2.46 -5.18
C CYS A 21 -2.73 -3.23 -3.88
N PHE A 22 -3.90 -3.06 -3.27
CA PHE A 22 -4.35 -3.84 -2.13
C PHE A 22 -5.44 -4.80 -2.58
N GLU A 23 -5.23 -6.10 -2.37
CA GLU A 23 -6.17 -7.18 -2.67
C GLU A 23 -6.67 -7.77 -1.35
N SER A 24 -7.99 -7.75 -1.13
CA SER A 24 -8.65 -8.35 0.03
C SER A 24 -9.88 -9.14 -0.43
N GLU A 25 -10.53 -9.86 0.48
CA GLU A 25 -11.80 -10.55 0.18
C GLU A 25 -12.91 -9.60 -0.29
N GLN A 26 -12.88 -8.34 0.14
CA GLN A 26 -13.83 -7.30 -0.27
C GLN A 26 -13.55 -6.76 -1.68
N GLY A 27 -12.43 -7.16 -2.28
CA GLY A 27 -12.02 -6.76 -3.62
C GLY A 27 -10.66 -6.06 -3.65
N ARG A 28 -10.41 -5.42 -4.80
CA ARG A 28 -9.11 -4.86 -5.15
C ARG A 28 -9.17 -3.34 -5.21
N ARG A 29 -8.24 -2.69 -4.50
CA ARG A 29 -8.10 -1.23 -4.45
C ARG A 29 -6.76 -0.82 -5.06
N PHE A 30 -6.80 0.19 -5.93
CA PHE A 30 -5.63 0.80 -6.53
C PHE A 30 -5.45 2.22 -6.00
N ILE A 31 -4.25 2.55 -5.57
CA ILE A 31 -3.94 3.85 -5.00
C ILE A 31 -2.65 4.38 -5.62
N PRO A 32 -2.67 5.49 -6.37
CA PRO A 32 -1.48 6.11 -6.91
C PRO A 32 -0.53 6.52 -5.77
N VAL A 33 0.77 6.22 -5.90
CA VAL A 33 1.70 6.52 -4.80
C VAL A 33 2.02 8.00 -4.62
N GLU A 34 1.75 8.80 -5.64
CA GLU A 34 1.96 10.26 -5.59
C GLU A 34 1.05 10.93 -4.55
N ASP A 35 -0.09 10.29 -4.25
CA ASP A 35 -1.07 10.78 -3.29
C ASP A 35 -0.83 10.28 -1.86
N ILE A 36 0.19 9.44 -1.62
CA ILE A 36 0.41 8.75 -0.34
C ILE A 36 1.67 9.28 0.33
N ASN A 37 1.59 9.51 1.65
CA ASN A 37 2.78 9.73 2.50
C ASN A 37 2.93 8.67 3.58
N GLU A 38 1.82 8.05 4.00
CA GLU A 38 1.81 7.13 5.13
C GLU A 38 0.89 5.93 4.87
N ILE A 39 1.27 4.75 5.37
CA ILE A 39 0.45 3.54 5.31
C ILE A 39 0.36 2.93 6.71
N HIS A 40 -0.82 3.04 7.31
CA HIS A 40 -1.14 2.44 8.61
C HIS A 40 -1.85 1.10 8.40
N ILE A 41 -1.26 0.02 8.91
CA ILE A 41 -1.73 -1.34 8.71
C ILE A 41 -2.22 -1.91 10.03
N TYR A 42 -3.51 -2.24 10.10
CA TYR A 42 -4.20 -2.80 11.27
C TYR A 42 -4.68 -4.24 11.06
N GLY A 43 -4.78 -4.69 9.80
CA GLY A 43 -5.09 -6.08 9.45
C GLY A 43 -3.82 -6.91 9.18
N GLU A 44 -4.00 -8.21 9.00
CA GLU A 44 -2.95 -9.12 8.59
C GLU A 44 -2.70 -8.99 7.09
N VAL A 45 -1.50 -8.52 6.72
CA VAL A 45 -1.15 -8.30 5.32
C VAL A 45 0.07 -9.09 4.89
N THR A 46 0.00 -9.63 3.68
CA THR A 46 1.15 -10.18 2.98
C THR A 46 1.76 -9.12 2.07
N LEU A 47 3.08 -8.96 2.12
CA LEU A 47 3.84 -8.05 1.26
C LEU A 47 5.22 -8.64 0.96
N ASN A 48 5.95 -8.03 0.02
CA ASN A 48 7.29 -8.49 -0.36
C ASN A 48 8.35 -7.39 -0.28
N LYS A 49 9.62 -7.79 -0.40
CA LYS A 49 10.77 -6.87 -0.35
C LYS A 49 10.66 -5.72 -1.37
N ARG A 50 10.23 -6.00 -2.61
CA ARG A 50 10.13 -4.99 -3.68
C ARG A 50 9.12 -3.88 -3.33
N PHE A 51 8.08 -4.23 -2.57
CA PHE A 51 7.14 -3.24 -2.04
C PHE A 51 7.81 -2.33 -1.00
N LEU A 52 8.56 -2.88 -0.05
CA LEU A 52 9.27 -2.10 0.97
C LEU A 52 10.37 -1.20 0.37
N GLU A 53 11.13 -1.72 -0.60
CA GLU A 53 12.10 -0.93 -1.36
C GLU A 53 11.42 0.26 -2.05
N PHE A 54 10.25 0.03 -2.64
CA PHE A 54 9.50 1.07 -3.31
C PHE A 54 8.94 2.13 -2.36
N LEU A 55 8.45 1.75 -1.17
CA LEU A 55 8.05 2.73 -0.15
C LEU A 55 9.23 3.60 0.27
N THR A 56 10.42 2.99 0.41
CA THR A 56 11.66 3.70 0.74
C THR A 56 12.05 4.71 -0.35
N GLU A 57 12.03 4.30 -1.63
CA GLU A 57 12.29 5.18 -2.78
C GLU A 57 11.32 6.37 -2.86
N LYS A 58 10.10 6.20 -2.37
CA LYS A 58 9.04 7.21 -2.40
C LYS A 58 8.90 8.00 -1.10
N GLU A 59 9.75 7.71 -0.11
CA GLU A 59 9.71 8.31 1.23
C GLU A 59 8.31 8.19 1.86
N ILE A 60 7.69 7.01 1.71
CA ILE A 60 6.39 6.66 2.31
C ILE A 60 6.66 5.90 3.61
N ILE A 61 6.03 6.35 4.70
CA ILE A 61 6.21 5.82 6.06
C ILE A 61 5.14 4.80 6.42
#